data_AF-A0A6J3CG67-F1
#
_entry.id   AF-A0A6J3CG67-F1
#
_cell.length_a   1.000
_cell.length_b   1.000
_cell.length_c   1.000
_cell.angle_alpha   90.00
_cell.angle_beta   90.00
_cell.angle_gamma   90.00
#
_symmetry.space_group_name_H-M   'P 1'
#
loop_
_entity.id
_entity.type
_entity.pdbx_description
1 polymer ?
#
loop_
_entity_poly.entity_id
_entity_poly.type
_entity_poly.pdbx_seq_one_letter_code
_entity_poly.pdbx_strand_id
1 'polypeptide(L)'
;MFSGTVRVRVCEATGLRPTDFQKRHTVTFGKPDDQPIDPYVSIDADEHHLDRSTTKPKTFDPVWNETFIHEVHNVTSLGITVFHDAAIPPDDFVANCTIPFEDLMHRDKEATDFWVDLEPQGKLHLKIDLKWNSQAGSVETSRGGAAPAAGGGGAARGREFKEGAGFARRRGAMRRRVHQVNGHKFMATFLRQPTFCSHCREFIWGLGKQGYQCQVCTCVVHKRCHSSVVTKCPGMKEEQQGGAGVAGGQRFNVNVPHRFTVHSYKRFTFCDHCGSLLYGLIKQGLQCEVCSMNVHKRCQKNVANNCGINTKMMAEILNEMGISPDKNPRPRPSKYLNTALLEGAAELVSSADSDCKEHGDKHDDKGTLPPTHYC
;
A
#
# COMPACT_ATOMS: atom_id res chain seq x y z
N MET A 1 -9.74 15.89 5.16
CA MET A 1 -9.00 15.68 6.43
C MET A 1 -10.02 15.49 7.54
N PHE A 2 -9.77 14.57 8.46
CA PHE A 2 -10.69 14.18 9.52
C PHE A 2 -10.11 14.50 10.91
N SER A 3 -10.94 15.04 11.79
CA SER A 3 -10.64 15.26 13.20
C SER A 3 -11.80 14.76 14.05
N GLY A 4 -11.53 13.83 14.95
CA GLY A 4 -12.57 13.21 15.76
C GLY A 4 -12.16 11.88 16.36
N THR A 5 -13.15 11.11 16.80
CA THR A 5 -12.94 9.77 17.35
C THR A 5 -13.14 8.73 16.25
N VAL A 6 -12.15 7.85 16.09
CA VAL A 6 -12.22 6.67 15.22
C VAL A 6 -12.37 5.45 16.09
N ARG A 7 -13.39 4.64 15.83
CA ARG A 7 -13.54 3.29 16.38
C ARG A 7 -13.32 2.28 15.28
N VAL A 8 -12.27 1.48 15.39
CA VAL A 8 -11.95 0.41 14.45
C VAL A 8 -12.09 -0.92 15.15
N ARG A 9 -12.94 -1.80 14.64
CA ARG A 9 -12.99 -3.19 15.05
C ARG A 9 -12.42 -4.06 13.93
N VAL A 10 -11.37 -4.80 14.28
CA VAL A 10 -10.70 -5.78 13.43
C VAL A 10 -11.33 -7.13 13.72
N CYS A 11 -12.16 -7.64 12.81
CA CYS A 11 -12.87 -8.90 12.97
C CYS A 11 -11.98 -10.09 12.65
N GLU A 12 -11.70 -10.30 11.36
CA GLU A 12 -10.93 -11.44 10.86
C GLU A 12 -10.26 -11.12 9.53
N ALA A 13 -9.24 -11.89 9.16
CA ALA A 13 -8.67 -11.87 7.82
C ALA A 13 -8.74 -13.26 7.19
N THR A 14 -8.77 -13.30 5.86
CA THR A 14 -8.70 -14.54 5.10
C THR A 14 -7.68 -14.44 3.97
N GLY A 15 -7.10 -15.57 3.58
CA GLY A 15 -6.22 -15.68 2.42
C GLY A 15 -4.88 -14.95 2.57
N LEU A 16 -4.39 -14.73 3.79
CA LEU A 16 -3.05 -14.19 3.99
C LEU A 16 -2.00 -15.19 3.48
N ARG A 17 -0.92 -14.72 2.84
CA ARG A 17 0.24 -15.57 2.55
C ARG A 17 1.55 -14.82 2.80
N PRO A 18 2.64 -15.56 3.08
CA PRO A 18 3.96 -14.95 3.19
C PRO A 18 4.36 -14.24 1.89
N THR A 19 5.09 -13.15 2.03
CA THR A 19 5.66 -12.41 0.89
C THR A 19 6.91 -13.10 0.33
N ASP A 20 7.30 -12.78 -0.91
CA ASP A 20 8.57 -13.29 -1.48
C ASP A 20 9.79 -12.85 -0.64
N PHE A 21 9.70 -11.72 0.09
CA PHE A 21 10.73 -11.33 1.03
C PHE A 21 10.89 -12.34 2.17
N GLN A 22 9.79 -12.78 2.76
CA GLN A 22 9.79 -13.77 3.85
C GLN A 22 10.33 -15.12 3.37
N LYS A 23 9.91 -15.55 2.17
CA LYS A 23 10.33 -16.84 1.59
C LYS A 23 11.81 -16.90 1.19
N ARG A 24 12.49 -15.75 1.09
CA ARG A 24 13.84 -15.65 0.49
C ARG A 24 14.92 -16.42 1.25
N HIS A 25 14.79 -16.55 2.57
CA HIS A 25 15.77 -17.19 3.45
C HIS A 25 15.27 -18.52 4.04
N THR A 26 14.05 -18.93 3.70
CA THR A 26 13.48 -20.21 4.10
C THR A 26 14.13 -21.32 3.28
N VAL A 27 15.12 -22.00 3.88
CA VAL A 27 15.80 -23.19 3.31
C VAL A 27 15.20 -24.48 3.89
N THR A 28 13.98 -24.42 4.41
CA THR A 28 13.32 -25.59 5.03
C THR A 28 12.93 -26.60 3.96
N PHE A 29 13.19 -27.88 4.22
CA PHE A 29 12.66 -28.99 3.43
C PHE A 29 11.12 -28.99 3.54
N GLY A 30 10.44 -28.49 2.51
CA GLY A 30 8.99 -28.32 2.43
C GLY A 30 8.60 -27.26 1.40
N LYS A 31 7.33 -27.19 1.01
CA LYS A 31 6.85 -26.11 0.13
C LYS A 31 6.81 -24.81 0.94
N PRO A 32 7.54 -23.74 0.57
CA PRO A 32 7.59 -22.48 1.33
C PRO A 32 6.23 -21.77 1.47
N ASP A 33 5.27 -22.11 0.61
CA ASP A 33 3.93 -21.53 0.58
C ASP A 33 2.99 -22.05 1.69
N ASP A 34 3.35 -23.18 2.31
CA ASP A 34 2.51 -23.86 3.30
C ASP A 34 2.92 -23.56 4.75
N GLN A 35 3.97 -22.75 4.96
CA GLN A 35 4.41 -22.42 6.31
C GLN A 35 3.47 -21.38 6.94
N PRO A 36 2.72 -21.75 7.99
CA PRO A 36 1.77 -20.84 8.61
C PRO A 36 2.50 -19.69 9.30
N ILE A 37 1.88 -18.52 9.27
CA ILE A 37 2.40 -17.29 9.88
C ILE A 37 1.73 -17.03 11.23
N ASP A 38 2.37 -16.17 12.01
CA ASP A 38 1.82 -15.64 13.27
C ASP A 38 1.32 -14.19 13.05
N PRO A 39 0.13 -13.97 12.46
CA PRO A 39 -0.31 -12.65 12.04
C PRO A 39 -0.83 -11.79 13.19
N TYR A 40 -0.60 -10.49 13.05
CA TYR A 40 -1.29 -9.45 13.82
C TYR A 40 -1.41 -8.16 12.99
N VAL A 41 -2.29 -7.27 13.42
CA VAL A 41 -2.62 -6.03 12.74
C VAL A 41 -2.00 -4.84 13.45
N SER A 42 -1.40 -3.93 12.68
CA SER A 42 -1.00 -2.58 13.09
C SER A 42 -1.99 -1.59 12.51
N ILE A 43 -2.49 -0.69 13.34
CA ILE A 43 -3.42 0.37 12.96
C ILE A 43 -2.68 1.69 13.07
N ASP A 44 -2.67 2.44 11.97
CA ASP A 44 -1.93 3.68 11.81
C ASP A 44 -2.87 4.74 11.18
N ALA A 45 -2.79 6.00 11.60
CA ALA A 45 -3.46 7.12 10.95
C ALA A 45 -2.41 8.03 10.33
N ASP A 46 -2.38 8.08 9.00
CA ASP A 46 -1.29 8.61 8.19
C ASP A 46 0.09 8.09 8.64
N GLU A 47 0.79 8.93 9.40
CA GLU A 47 2.14 8.75 9.88
C GLU A 47 2.21 8.25 11.33
N HIS A 48 1.08 8.29 12.05
CA HIS A 48 1.00 8.07 13.48
C HIS A 48 0.45 6.68 13.79
N HIS A 49 1.19 5.92 14.60
CA HIS A 49 0.74 4.63 15.09
C HIS A 49 -0.36 4.81 16.14
N LEU A 50 -1.48 4.10 15.98
CA LEU A 50 -2.59 4.11 16.93
C LEU A 50 -2.50 2.93 17.89
N ASP A 51 -2.56 1.70 17.37
CA ASP A 51 -2.52 0.48 18.19
C ASP A 51 -2.15 -0.77 17.37
N ARG A 52 -1.99 -1.91 18.05
CA ARG A 52 -1.82 -3.23 17.45
C ARG A 52 -2.75 -4.28 18.07
N SER A 53 -3.17 -5.24 17.26
CA SER A 53 -3.92 -6.40 17.74
C SER A 53 -3.03 -7.42 18.43
N THR A 54 -3.68 -8.39 19.08
CA THR A 54 -3.00 -9.62 19.52
C THR A 54 -2.46 -10.43 18.33
N THR A 55 -1.39 -11.18 18.58
CA THR A 55 -0.82 -12.13 17.61
C THR A 55 -1.61 -13.44 17.65
N LYS A 56 -2.05 -13.89 16.48
CA LYS A 56 -2.69 -15.21 16.32
C LYS A 56 -1.64 -16.20 15.83
N PRO A 57 -1.47 -17.37 16.46
CA PRO A 57 -0.43 -18.30 16.07
C PRO A 57 -0.83 -19.13 14.85
N LYS A 58 0.13 -19.39 13.97
CA LYS A 58 0.11 -20.40 12.91
C LYS A 58 -1.18 -20.45 12.09
N THR A 59 -1.58 -19.34 11.48
CA THR A 59 -2.79 -19.27 10.66
C THR A 59 -2.64 -18.32 9.48
N PHE A 60 -3.32 -18.64 8.38
CA PHE A 60 -3.52 -17.74 7.24
C PHE A 60 -4.85 -16.99 7.30
N ASP A 61 -5.74 -17.41 8.19
CA ASP A 61 -7.11 -16.93 8.33
C ASP A 61 -7.37 -16.57 9.81
N PRO A 62 -6.70 -15.54 10.35
CA PRO A 62 -6.81 -15.17 11.76
C PRO A 62 -8.14 -14.49 12.11
N VAL A 63 -8.66 -14.78 13.31
CA VAL A 63 -9.82 -14.12 13.91
C VAL A 63 -9.39 -13.35 15.15
N TRP A 64 -9.54 -12.03 15.14
CA TRP A 64 -9.20 -11.13 16.24
C TRP A 64 -10.41 -10.72 17.07
N ASN A 65 -11.44 -10.18 16.42
CA ASN A 65 -12.61 -9.56 17.07
C ASN A 65 -12.24 -8.50 18.13
N GLU A 66 -11.20 -7.70 17.85
CA GLU A 66 -10.68 -6.68 18.75
C GLU A 66 -11.15 -5.28 18.31
N THR A 67 -11.44 -4.40 19.27
CA THR A 67 -11.93 -3.04 19.02
C THR A 67 -10.99 -2.00 19.63
N PHE A 68 -10.64 -0.99 18.83
CA PHE A 68 -9.72 0.09 19.16
C PHE A 68 -10.43 1.43 19.00
N ILE A 69 -10.22 2.35 19.94
CA ILE A 69 -10.86 3.67 19.93
C ILE A 69 -9.79 4.72 20.18
N HIS A 70 -9.62 5.63 19.23
CA HIS A 70 -8.61 6.69 19.31
C HIS A 70 -9.17 8.03 18.84
N GLU A 71 -8.68 9.09 19.45
CA GLU A 71 -8.86 10.45 18.96
C GLU A 71 -7.74 10.77 17.97
N VAL A 72 -8.12 11.31 16.81
CA VAL A 72 -7.20 11.69 15.73
C VAL A 72 -7.48 13.11 15.29
N HIS A 73 -6.44 13.82 14.86
CA HIS A 73 -6.53 15.21 14.44
C HIS A 73 -5.89 15.40 13.07
N ASN A 74 -6.63 16.03 12.18
CA ASN A 74 -6.18 16.43 10.85
C ASN A 74 -5.58 15.27 10.01
N VAL A 75 -6.19 14.09 10.09
CA VAL A 75 -5.70 12.90 9.39
C VAL A 75 -6.35 12.71 8.02
N THR A 76 -5.66 12.08 7.08
CA THR A 76 -6.13 11.89 5.69
C THR A 76 -6.50 10.44 5.39
N SER A 77 -5.79 9.49 5.97
CA SER A 77 -5.91 8.08 5.67
C SER A 77 -5.75 7.19 6.92
N LEU A 78 -6.53 6.12 6.96
CA LEU A 78 -6.39 5.03 7.92
C LEU A 78 -5.59 3.90 7.26
N GLY A 79 -4.40 3.63 7.78
CA GLY A 79 -3.54 2.53 7.38
C GLY A 79 -3.75 1.31 8.28
N ILE A 80 -3.96 0.15 7.67
CA ILE A 80 -4.06 -1.12 8.40
C ILE A 80 -3.09 -2.09 7.77
N THR A 81 -2.10 -2.53 8.54
CA THR A 81 -1.02 -3.38 8.05
C THR A 81 -0.93 -4.67 8.86
N VAL A 82 -0.98 -5.80 8.17
CA VAL A 82 -0.78 -7.13 8.73
C VAL A 82 0.70 -7.48 8.70
N PHE A 83 1.20 -7.95 9.84
CA PHE A 83 2.59 -8.41 9.99
C PHE A 83 2.63 -9.81 10.58
N HIS A 84 3.71 -10.53 10.30
CA HIS A 84 4.09 -11.77 10.96
C HIS A 84 5.01 -11.45 12.14
N ASP A 85 4.62 -11.88 13.34
CA ASP A 85 5.42 -11.79 14.57
C ASP A 85 6.62 -12.73 14.47
N ALA A 86 7.80 -12.17 14.22
CA ALA A 86 9.00 -12.95 13.98
C ALA A 86 9.71 -13.24 15.32
N ALA A 87 10.20 -14.47 15.48
CA ALA A 87 10.94 -14.86 16.69
C ALA A 87 12.15 -13.94 17.00
N ILE A 88 12.73 -13.36 15.95
CA ILE A 88 13.81 -12.37 16.05
C ILE A 88 13.38 -11.12 15.28
N PRO A 89 13.15 -9.98 15.98
CA PRO A 89 12.79 -8.73 15.32
C PRO A 89 13.81 -8.33 14.24
N PRO A 90 13.34 -7.70 13.15
CA PRO A 90 12.01 -7.14 12.95
C PRO A 90 10.94 -8.15 12.56
N ASP A 91 9.69 -7.75 12.78
CA ASP A 91 8.52 -8.44 12.24
C ASP A 91 8.39 -8.20 10.73
N ASP A 92 7.91 -9.22 10.04
CA ASP A 92 7.83 -9.24 8.59
C ASP A 92 6.48 -8.70 8.09
N PHE A 93 6.52 -7.90 7.05
CA PHE A 93 5.31 -7.43 6.38
C PHE A 93 4.61 -8.57 5.65
N VAL A 94 3.29 -8.67 5.81
CA VAL A 94 2.45 -9.66 5.12
C VAL A 94 1.61 -8.95 4.05
N ALA A 95 0.76 -8.02 4.46
CA ALA A 95 -0.12 -7.28 3.57
C ALA A 95 -0.62 -5.98 4.23
N ASN A 96 -1.14 -5.02 3.47
CA ASN A 96 -1.81 -3.85 4.03
C ASN A 96 -2.97 -3.34 3.16
N CYS A 97 -3.81 -2.53 3.78
CA CYS A 97 -4.72 -1.63 3.08
C CYS A 97 -4.59 -0.22 3.64
N THR A 98 -4.95 0.76 2.83
CA THR A 98 -5.03 2.17 3.21
C THR A 98 -6.37 2.69 2.73
N ILE A 99 -7.14 3.23 3.65
CA ILE A 99 -8.50 3.69 3.40
C ILE A 99 -8.51 5.21 3.67
N PRO A 100 -8.79 6.05 2.67
CA PRO A 100 -8.99 7.48 2.88
C PRO A 100 -10.14 7.74 3.85
N PHE A 101 -10.00 8.69 4.76
CA PHE A 101 -11.09 9.05 5.66
C PHE A 101 -12.31 9.62 4.92
N GLU A 102 -12.10 10.26 3.76
CA GLU A 102 -13.18 10.73 2.89
C GLU A 102 -14.12 9.58 2.50
N ASP A 103 -13.57 8.43 2.07
CA ASP A 103 -14.34 7.23 1.74
C ASP A 103 -15.13 6.67 2.94
N LEU A 104 -14.61 6.84 4.16
CA LEU A 104 -15.26 6.39 5.38
C LEU A 104 -16.37 7.34 5.84
N MET A 105 -16.24 8.64 5.54
CA MET A 105 -17.23 9.66 5.91
C MET A 105 -18.51 9.58 5.07
N HIS A 106 -18.42 9.10 3.83
CA HIS A 106 -19.56 8.99 2.91
C HIS A 106 -20.33 7.67 3.02
N ARG A 107 -20.05 6.86 4.05
CA ARG A 107 -20.71 5.57 4.25
C ARG A 107 -21.91 5.68 5.18
N ASP A 108 -23.01 5.05 4.76
CA ASP A 108 -24.18 4.85 5.60
C ASP A 108 -23.85 4.01 6.85
N LYS A 109 -24.68 4.16 7.89
CA LYS A 109 -24.50 3.46 9.18
C LYS A 109 -24.50 1.93 9.07
N GLU A 110 -25.10 1.37 8.03
CA GLU A 110 -25.10 -0.08 7.75
C GLU A 110 -23.87 -0.53 6.93
N ALA A 111 -23.15 0.42 6.31
CA ALA A 111 -21.94 0.17 5.51
C ALA A 111 -20.63 0.32 6.32
N THR A 112 -20.71 0.42 7.65
CA THR A 112 -19.53 0.46 8.54
C THR A 112 -18.88 -0.90 8.67
N ASP A 113 -19.58 -1.99 8.33
CA ASP A 113 -19.15 -3.39 8.41
C ASP A 113 -18.88 -3.98 7.01
N PHE A 114 -17.62 -4.28 6.69
CA PHE A 114 -17.24 -4.61 5.31
C PHE A 114 -15.91 -5.35 5.18
N TRP A 115 -15.75 -6.03 4.05
CA TRP A 115 -14.49 -6.64 3.65
C TRP A 115 -13.65 -5.66 2.82
N VAL A 116 -12.35 -5.69 3.07
CA VAL A 116 -11.34 -4.88 2.38
C VAL A 116 -10.29 -5.81 1.81
N ASP A 117 -9.99 -5.68 0.52
CA ASP A 117 -8.89 -6.43 -0.09
C ASP A 117 -7.55 -5.87 0.42
N LEU A 118 -6.65 -6.77 0.82
CA LEU A 118 -5.29 -6.44 1.25
C LEU A 118 -4.32 -6.56 0.06
N GLU A 119 -3.34 -5.67 0.00
CA GLU A 119 -2.23 -5.72 -0.95
C GLU A 119 -0.98 -6.34 -0.30
N PRO A 120 -0.35 -7.38 -0.87
CA PRO A 120 -0.58 -7.93 -2.22
C PRO A 120 -1.70 -8.99 -2.29
N GLN A 121 -2.10 -9.59 -1.17
CA GLN A 121 -3.10 -10.66 -1.14
C GLN A 121 -3.81 -10.75 0.22
N GLY A 122 -4.99 -11.36 0.19
CA GLY A 122 -5.85 -11.57 1.35
C GLY A 122 -6.98 -10.55 1.43
N LYS A 123 -7.89 -10.76 2.36
CA LYS A 123 -8.99 -9.84 2.69
C LYS A 123 -9.06 -9.64 4.19
N LEU A 124 -9.53 -8.47 4.62
CA LEU A 124 -9.69 -8.11 6.01
C LEU A 124 -11.12 -7.63 6.25
N HIS A 125 -11.78 -8.19 7.25
CA HIS A 125 -13.11 -7.81 7.70
C HIS A 125 -13.00 -6.76 8.80
N LEU A 126 -13.57 -5.58 8.55
CA LEU A 126 -13.47 -4.40 9.41
C LEU A 126 -14.84 -3.83 9.71
N LYS A 127 -14.98 -3.31 10.94
CA LYS A 127 -16.08 -2.43 11.33
C LYS A 127 -15.51 -1.07 11.74
N ILE A 128 -15.86 0.00 11.05
CA ILE A 128 -15.30 1.34 11.31
C ILE A 128 -16.40 2.36 11.55
N ASP A 129 -16.44 2.93 12.75
CA ASP A 129 -17.34 4.02 13.12
C ASP A 129 -16.54 5.31 13.35
N LEU A 130 -16.97 6.40 12.71
CA LEU A 130 -16.38 7.72 12.86
C LEU A 130 -17.33 8.65 13.64
N LYS A 131 -16.79 9.41 14.59
CA LYS A 131 -17.48 10.50 15.26
C LYS A 131 -16.70 11.80 15.09
N TRP A 132 -17.31 12.78 14.44
CA TRP A 132 -16.71 14.09 14.25
C TRP A 132 -16.65 14.87 15.57
N ASN A 133 -15.54 15.57 15.83
CA ASN A 133 -15.50 16.53 16.93
C ASN A 133 -16.01 17.88 16.40
N SER A 134 -17.32 18.11 16.45
CA SER A 134 -17.92 19.38 16.01
C SER A 134 -17.56 20.47 17.02
N GLN A 135 -16.66 21.36 16.65
CA GLN A 135 -16.42 22.59 17.40
C GLN A 135 -17.50 23.62 17.06
N ALA A 136 -18.62 23.58 17.79
CA ALA A 136 -19.61 24.65 18.02
C ALA A 136 -20.63 24.11 19.05
N GLY A 137 -20.98 24.72 20.17
CA GLY A 137 -20.61 25.96 20.83
C GLY A 137 -21.62 26.18 21.96
N SER A 138 -21.15 26.27 23.21
CA SER A 138 -21.80 26.97 24.34
C SER A 138 -20.91 26.81 25.58
N VAL A 139 -19.82 27.58 25.63
CA VAL A 139 -19.17 27.83 26.93
C VAL A 139 -20.06 28.84 27.63
N GLU A 140 -20.95 28.34 28.48
CA GLU A 140 -21.58 29.15 29.50
C GLU A 140 -20.48 29.72 30.41
N THR A 141 -20.43 31.03 30.42
CA THR A 141 -19.66 31.82 31.38
C THR A 141 -20.20 31.58 32.79
N SER A 142 -19.47 30.83 33.61
CA SER A 142 -19.59 30.94 35.06
C SER A 142 -18.22 31.21 35.68
N ARG A 143 -18.12 32.43 36.21
CA ARG A 143 -17.00 33.02 36.93
C ARG A 143 -16.75 32.33 38.26
N GLY A 144 -15.48 32.24 38.64
CA GLY A 144 -15.01 32.57 39.99
C GLY A 144 -14.72 31.39 40.93
N GLY A 145 -13.56 31.45 41.59
CA GLY A 145 -13.33 30.72 42.84
C GLY A 145 -11.88 30.27 43.04
N ALA A 146 -11.13 31.05 43.80
CA ALA A 146 -9.71 30.86 44.13
C ALA A 146 -9.44 29.66 45.07
N ALA A 147 -8.18 29.22 45.07
CA ALA A 147 -7.58 28.29 46.04
C ALA A 147 -7.69 28.80 47.50
N PRO A 148 -7.44 27.93 48.50
CA PRO A 148 -6.07 27.91 49.04
C PRO A 148 -5.53 26.51 49.37
N ALA A 149 -4.21 26.49 49.56
CA ALA A 149 -3.38 25.37 49.99
C ALA A 149 -3.52 25.08 51.50
N ALA A 150 -3.27 23.82 51.92
CA ALA A 150 -2.42 23.44 53.05
C ALA A 150 -2.60 21.95 53.42
N GLY A 151 -1.53 21.34 53.96
CA GLY A 151 -1.65 20.27 54.96
C GLY A 151 -1.06 18.92 54.57
N GLY A 152 0.09 18.58 55.17
CA GLY A 152 0.81 17.33 54.96
C GLY A 152 0.31 16.12 55.75
N GLY A 153 1.05 15.02 55.63
CA GLY A 153 0.86 13.81 56.43
C GLY A 153 1.45 12.59 55.75
N GLY A 154 2.67 12.21 56.13
CA GLY A 154 3.27 10.93 55.74
C GLY A 154 2.76 9.79 56.61
N ALA A 155 2.55 8.62 56.02
CA ALA A 155 2.63 7.34 56.72
C ALA A 155 2.79 6.16 55.74
N ALA A 156 3.78 5.32 56.05
CA ALA A 156 3.88 3.87 55.83
C ALA A 156 3.53 3.31 54.43
N ARG A 157 4.57 2.92 53.67
CA ARG A 157 4.44 1.87 52.65
C ARG A 157 5.16 0.59 53.12
N GLY A 158 4.36 -0.44 53.32
CA GLY A 158 4.80 -1.81 53.53
C GLY A 158 5.64 -2.31 52.36
N ARG A 159 6.67 -3.08 52.67
CA ARG A 159 7.48 -3.82 51.70
C ARG A 159 6.69 -5.05 51.28
N GLU A 160 5.90 -4.93 50.21
CA GLU A 160 5.39 -6.10 49.49
C GLU A 160 6.41 -6.55 48.46
N PHE A 161 6.88 -7.78 48.65
CA PHE A 161 7.75 -8.52 47.76
C PHE A 161 6.99 -8.86 46.48
N LYS A 162 7.31 -8.18 45.38
CA LYS A 162 6.71 -8.44 44.06
C LYS A 162 7.42 -9.63 43.43
N GLU A 163 6.76 -10.78 43.50
CA GLU A 163 7.11 -11.99 42.76
C GLU A 163 7.29 -11.68 41.27
N GLY A 164 8.30 -12.32 40.66
CA GLY A 164 8.89 -11.94 39.38
C GLY A 164 7.90 -11.84 38.22
N ALA A 165 7.70 -10.62 37.73
CA ALA A 165 7.24 -10.38 36.38
C ALA A 165 8.31 -10.89 35.40
N GLY A 166 8.18 -12.14 34.96
CA GLY A 166 8.95 -12.69 33.86
C GLY A 166 8.88 -11.77 32.64
N PHE A 167 10.05 -11.36 32.14
CA PHE A 167 10.30 -10.76 30.82
C PHE A 167 9.13 -9.96 30.22
N ALA A 168 8.56 -9.03 30.99
CA ALA A 168 7.50 -8.17 30.51
C ALA A 168 8.09 -7.08 29.61
N ARG A 169 7.77 -7.22 28.31
CA ARG A 169 7.54 -6.13 27.37
C ARG A 169 8.70 -5.15 27.20
N ARG A 170 9.63 -5.50 26.31
CA ARG A 170 10.47 -4.49 25.63
C ARG A 170 9.55 -3.48 24.95
N ARG A 171 9.34 -2.33 25.59
CA ARG A 171 8.74 -1.13 25.00
C ARG A 171 9.47 -0.81 23.69
N GLY A 172 8.71 -0.81 22.60
CA GLY A 172 8.94 0.00 21.42
C GLY A 172 10.31 -0.12 20.74
N ALA A 173 10.58 -1.24 20.07
CA ALA A 173 11.35 -1.11 18.84
C ALA A 173 10.49 -0.29 17.88
N MET A 174 10.90 0.94 17.56
CA MET A 174 10.24 1.81 16.59
C MET A 174 9.93 0.99 15.32
N ARG A 175 8.66 0.63 15.20
CA ARG A 175 8.18 -0.27 14.17
C ARG A 175 8.37 0.43 12.83
N ARG A 176 8.87 -0.32 11.85
CA ARG A 176 9.35 0.26 10.59
C ARG A 176 8.12 0.57 9.73
N ARG A 177 7.94 1.85 9.38
CA ARG A 177 6.88 2.28 8.46
C ARG A 177 7.07 1.67 7.07
N VAL A 178 5.96 1.33 6.42
CA VAL A 178 5.91 0.91 5.02
C VAL A 178 5.71 2.15 4.16
N HIS A 179 6.63 2.42 3.24
CA HIS A 179 6.51 3.47 2.22
C HIS A 179 5.99 2.83 0.93
N GLN A 180 4.83 3.28 0.45
CA GLN A 180 4.22 2.75 -0.78
C GLN A 180 4.53 3.64 -1.99
N VAL A 181 5.24 3.10 -2.98
CA VAL A 181 5.58 3.81 -4.23
C VAL A 181 5.34 2.89 -5.42
N ASN A 182 4.44 3.25 -6.35
CA ASN A 182 4.11 2.43 -7.53
C ASN A 182 3.83 0.93 -7.22
N GLY A 183 3.18 0.67 -6.07
CA GLY A 183 2.89 -0.69 -5.60
C GLY A 183 4.06 -1.36 -4.87
N HIS A 184 5.25 -0.77 -4.81
CA HIS A 184 6.31 -1.28 -3.94
C HIS A 184 6.02 -0.91 -2.48
N LYS A 185 6.08 -1.88 -1.57
CA LYS A 185 5.98 -1.70 -0.11
C LYS A 185 7.40 -1.64 0.48
N PHE A 186 8.03 -0.48 0.43
CA PHE A 186 9.40 -0.28 0.89
C PHE A 186 9.48 -0.16 2.41
N MET A 187 10.38 -0.93 3.02
CA MET A 187 10.70 -0.78 4.44
C MET A 187 12.19 -0.55 4.63
N ALA A 188 12.53 0.29 5.60
CA ALA A 188 13.93 0.53 5.97
C ALA A 188 14.57 -0.74 6.52
N THR A 189 15.66 -1.18 5.90
CA THR A 189 16.32 -2.44 6.25
C THR A 189 17.81 -2.27 6.52
N PHE A 190 18.36 -3.21 7.29
CA PHE A 190 19.80 -3.35 7.48
C PHE A 190 20.32 -4.30 6.41
N LEU A 191 21.19 -3.80 5.54
CA LEU A 191 21.84 -4.60 4.52
C LEU A 191 23.11 -5.18 5.15
N ARG A 192 23.09 -6.50 5.41
CA ARG A 192 24.20 -7.21 6.08
C ARG A 192 25.35 -7.55 5.12
N GLN A 193 25.16 -7.29 3.84
CA GLN A 193 26.09 -7.58 2.76
C GLN A 193 26.21 -6.36 1.86
N PRO A 194 27.34 -6.20 1.14
CA PRO A 194 27.47 -5.19 0.10
C PRO A 194 26.30 -5.29 -0.88
N THR A 195 25.56 -4.19 -1.04
CA THR A 195 24.32 -4.17 -1.83
C THR A 195 24.29 -2.93 -2.70
N PHE A 196 23.83 -3.08 -3.94
CA PHE A 196 23.71 -1.98 -4.90
C PHE A 196 22.24 -1.60 -5.11
N CYS A 197 22.00 -0.31 -5.37
CA CYS A 197 20.66 0.23 -5.59
C CYS A 197 20.15 -0.15 -6.98
N SER A 198 18.95 -0.72 -7.09
CA SER A 198 18.36 -1.07 -8.39
C SER A 198 18.02 0.14 -9.27
N HIS A 199 17.82 1.31 -8.65
CA HIS A 199 17.46 2.53 -9.37
C HIS A 199 18.68 3.24 -9.98
N CYS A 200 19.69 3.57 -9.18
CA CYS A 200 20.87 4.30 -9.64
C CYS A 200 22.11 3.42 -9.90
N ARG A 201 22.04 2.11 -9.57
CA ARG A 201 23.13 1.13 -9.70
C ARG A 201 24.36 1.40 -8.83
N GLU A 202 24.30 2.39 -7.96
CA GLU A 202 25.39 2.75 -7.04
C GLU A 202 25.35 1.95 -5.74
N PHE A 203 26.51 1.84 -5.09
CA PHE A 203 26.68 1.15 -3.81
C PHE A 203 25.84 1.81 -2.69
N ILE A 204 25.13 1.00 -1.91
CA ILE A 204 24.38 1.46 -0.75
C ILE A 204 25.28 1.37 0.47
N TRP A 205 25.68 2.53 0.99
CA TRP A 205 26.54 2.65 2.16
C TRP A 205 25.89 3.51 3.25
N GLY A 206 26.33 3.32 4.50
CA GLY A 206 25.89 4.12 5.64
C GLY A 206 25.89 3.35 6.97
N LEU A 207 25.77 4.07 8.08
CA LEU A 207 25.63 3.48 9.40
C LEU A 207 24.16 3.14 9.67
N GLY A 208 23.90 1.94 10.21
CA GLY A 208 22.56 1.48 10.56
C GLY A 208 21.73 0.96 9.38
N LYS A 209 20.45 1.36 9.30
CA LYS A 209 19.57 1.01 8.16
C LYS A 209 20.04 1.79 6.94
N GLN A 210 20.65 1.12 5.97
CA GLN A 210 21.34 1.75 4.84
C GLN A 210 20.42 2.03 3.65
N GLY A 211 19.42 1.18 3.43
CA GLY A 211 18.54 1.26 2.27
C GLY A 211 17.12 0.82 2.57
N TYR A 212 16.27 0.95 1.56
CA TYR A 212 14.90 0.49 1.57
C TYR A 212 14.78 -0.78 0.74
N GLN A 213 14.04 -1.74 1.25
CA GLN A 213 13.78 -2.99 0.56
C GLN A 213 12.28 -3.24 0.47
N CYS A 214 11.82 -3.49 -0.76
CA CYS A 214 10.45 -3.85 -1.03
C CYS A 214 10.15 -5.22 -0.41
N GLN A 215 9.13 -5.28 0.44
CA GLN A 215 8.71 -6.52 1.09
C GLN A 215 7.98 -7.46 0.13
N VAL A 216 7.46 -6.93 -0.97
CA VAL A 216 6.75 -7.74 -1.97
C VAL A 216 7.72 -8.31 -3.00
N CYS A 217 8.37 -7.49 -3.83
CA CYS A 217 9.23 -8.01 -4.91
C CYS A 217 10.72 -8.15 -4.54
N THR A 218 11.15 -7.75 -3.33
CA THR A 218 12.55 -7.79 -2.85
C THR A 218 13.52 -6.75 -3.44
N CYS A 219 13.04 -5.84 -4.30
CA CYS A 219 13.80 -4.73 -4.87
C CYS A 219 14.46 -3.88 -3.77
N VAL A 220 15.74 -3.53 -3.93
CA VAL A 220 16.49 -2.71 -2.96
C VAL A 220 16.94 -1.39 -3.58
N VAL A 221 16.70 -0.29 -2.87
CA VAL A 221 17.03 1.07 -3.30
C VAL A 221 17.63 1.89 -2.15
N HIS A 222 18.35 2.98 -2.46
CA HIS A 222 18.71 3.96 -1.44
C HIS A 222 17.47 4.62 -0.83
N LYS A 223 17.59 5.12 0.40
CA LYS A 223 16.55 5.95 1.04
C LYS A 223 16.14 7.16 0.18
N ARG A 224 17.07 7.77 -0.55
CA ARG A 224 16.78 8.91 -1.45
C ARG A 224 16.17 8.51 -2.80
N CYS A 225 16.33 7.24 -3.21
CA CYS A 225 15.91 6.78 -4.53
C CYS A 225 14.53 6.12 -4.53
N HIS A 226 13.96 5.80 -3.35
CA HIS A 226 12.72 5.03 -3.28
C HIS A 226 11.51 5.75 -3.88
N SER A 227 11.41 7.08 -3.71
CA SER A 227 10.37 7.94 -4.28
C SER A 227 10.49 8.09 -5.81
N SER A 228 11.70 7.90 -6.36
CA SER A 228 11.97 8.01 -7.79
C SER A 228 11.78 6.68 -8.55
N VAL A 229 11.30 5.62 -7.89
CA VAL A 229 11.06 4.33 -8.56
C VAL A 229 9.82 4.41 -9.43
N VAL A 230 10.02 4.50 -10.74
CA VAL A 230 8.96 4.63 -11.75
C VAL A 230 8.29 3.29 -12.09
N THR A 231 9.03 2.18 -11.95
CA THR A 231 8.54 0.85 -12.28
C THR A 231 7.44 0.41 -11.31
N LYS A 232 6.39 -0.24 -11.83
CA LYS A 232 5.37 -0.88 -11.00
C LYS A 232 5.93 -2.15 -10.36
N CYS A 233 5.49 -2.43 -9.12
CA CYS A 233 5.87 -3.65 -8.43
C CYS A 233 5.19 -4.87 -9.09
N PRO A 234 5.94 -5.87 -9.57
CA PRO A 234 5.36 -7.04 -10.26
C PRO A 234 4.70 -8.05 -9.32
N GLY A 235 4.98 -7.97 -8.02
CA GLY A 235 4.34 -8.85 -7.02
C GLY A 235 3.02 -8.29 -6.47
N MET A 236 2.53 -7.17 -7.01
CA MET A 236 1.18 -6.70 -6.72
C MET A 236 0.18 -7.39 -7.64
N LYS A 237 -0.99 -7.76 -7.09
CA LYS A 237 -2.09 -8.32 -7.88
C LYS A 237 -2.45 -7.31 -8.97
N GLU A 238 -2.24 -7.69 -10.23
CA GLU A 238 -2.88 -7.01 -11.35
C GLU A 238 -4.38 -7.16 -11.11
N GLU A 239 -5.03 -6.04 -10.80
CA GLU A 239 -6.42 -5.91 -11.21
C GLU A 239 -6.42 -6.16 -12.71
N GLN A 240 -7.05 -7.24 -13.13
CA GLN A 240 -7.38 -7.50 -14.52
C GLN A 240 -8.25 -6.34 -15.02
N GLN A 241 -7.63 -5.23 -15.40
CA GLN A 241 -8.07 -4.50 -16.57
C GLN A 241 -7.62 -5.34 -17.75
N GLY A 242 -8.53 -6.25 -18.14
CA GLY A 242 -8.48 -6.92 -19.42
C GLY A 242 -8.22 -5.90 -20.52
N GLY A 243 -7.49 -6.34 -21.55
CA GLY A 243 -6.92 -5.48 -22.57
C GLY A 243 -7.90 -4.46 -23.13
N ALA A 244 -7.52 -3.19 -23.02
CA ALA A 244 -7.75 -2.12 -23.97
C ALA A 244 -7.05 -0.89 -23.39
N GLY A 245 -6.28 -0.18 -24.21
CA GLY A 245 -5.72 1.10 -23.82
C GLY A 245 -6.84 2.04 -23.36
N VAL A 246 -6.87 2.38 -22.08
CA VAL A 246 -7.66 3.51 -21.59
C VAL A 246 -6.72 4.71 -21.54
N ALA A 247 -6.77 5.47 -22.63
CA ALA A 247 -6.31 6.85 -22.70
C ALA A 247 -7.05 7.65 -21.64
N GLY A 248 -6.36 8.01 -20.55
CA GLY A 248 -6.95 8.71 -19.43
C GLY A 248 -5.92 9.22 -18.43
N GLY A 249 -4.80 9.77 -18.94
CA GLY A 249 -3.70 10.30 -18.15
C GLY A 249 -2.38 9.68 -18.58
N GLN A 250 -1.44 10.51 -19.02
CA GLN A 250 -0.14 10.12 -19.56
C GLN A 250 0.67 9.29 -18.54
N ARG A 251 0.44 7.97 -18.53
CA ARG A 251 1.30 7.01 -17.85
C ARG A 251 1.90 6.11 -18.92
N PHE A 252 3.17 6.33 -19.20
CA PHE A 252 3.98 5.50 -20.07
C PHE A 252 4.06 4.08 -19.45
N ASN A 253 3.17 3.18 -19.86
CA ASN A 253 3.29 1.76 -19.52
C ASN A 253 4.26 1.13 -20.52
N VAL A 254 5.56 1.20 -20.20
CA VAL A 254 6.55 0.47 -20.99
C VAL A 254 6.51 -1.01 -20.57
N ASN A 255 6.20 -1.87 -21.53
CA ASN A 255 6.15 -3.32 -21.35
C ASN A 255 7.07 -3.99 -22.39
N VAL A 256 8.37 -3.80 -22.23
CA VAL A 256 9.41 -4.45 -23.04
C VAL A 256 10.09 -5.50 -22.16
N PRO A 257 9.76 -6.80 -22.30
CA PRO A 257 10.30 -7.85 -21.45
C PRO A 257 11.79 -8.06 -21.73
N HIS A 258 12.52 -8.47 -20.69
CA HIS A 258 13.93 -8.84 -20.80
C HIS A 258 14.10 -10.24 -21.39
N ARG A 259 15.09 -10.42 -22.27
CA ARG A 259 15.51 -11.73 -22.79
C ARG A 259 16.66 -12.29 -21.94
N PHE A 260 16.31 -12.97 -20.85
CA PHE A 260 17.27 -13.53 -19.91
C PHE A 260 17.82 -14.89 -20.35
N THR A 261 19.14 -15.05 -20.32
CA THR A 261 19.82 -16.34 -20.50
C THR A 261 20.72 -16.67 -19.32
N VAL A 262 20.94 -17.96 -19.07
CA VAL A 262 21.79 -18.43 -17.96
C VAL A 262 23.24 -18.03 -18.24
N HIS A 263 23.82 -17.28 -17.32
CA HIS A 263 25.18 -16.76 -17.46
C HIS A 263 26.07 -17.23 -16.30
N SER A 264 27.34 -17.51 -16.63
CA SER A 264 28.37 -17.87 -15.65
C SER A 264 29.32 -16.69 -15.47
N TYR A 265 29.27 -16.07 -14.29
CA TYR A 265 30.07 -14.91 -13.97
C TYR A 265 31.45 -15.33 -13.46
N LYS A 266 32.51 -14.80 -14.09
CA LYS A 266 33.92 -15.04 -13.68
C LYS A 266 34.39 -14.10 -12.56
N ARG A 267 33.58 -13.09 -12.21
CA ARG A 267 33.87 -12.09 -11.17
C ARG A 267 32.65 -11.94 -10.27
N PHE A 268 32.87 -11.40 -9.07
CA PHE A 268 31.79 -11.02 -8.15
C PHE A 268 30.82 -10.08 -8.86
N THR A 269 29.61 -10.56 -9.11
CA THR A 269 28.56 -9.84 -9.82
C THR A 269 27.33 -9.77 -8.93
N PHE A 270 26.67 -8.61 -8.89
CA PHE A 270 25.50 -8.37 -8.06
C PHE A 270 24.24 -8.41 -8.91
N CYS A 271 23.13 -8.81 -8.29
CA CYS A 271 21.82 -8.80 -8.90
C CYS A 271 21.31 -7.36 -8.97
N ASP A 272 20.97 -6.87 -10.16
CA ASP A 272 20.47 -5.52 -10.41
C ASP A 272 19.06 -5.27 -9.83
N HIS A 273 18.38 -6.34 -9.38
CA HIS A 273 17.04 -6.26 -8.78
C HIS A 273 17.09 -6.21 -7.24
N CYS A 274 17.63 -7.25 -6.61
CA CYS A 274 17.69 -7.33 -5.14
C CYS A 274 19.01 -6.80 -4.56
N GLY A 275 19.91 -6.30 -5.41
CA GLY A 275 21.20 -5.71 -5.04
C GLY A 275 22.24 -6.67 -4.47
N SER A 276 21.88 -7.94 -4.23
CA SER A 276 22.71 -8.93 -3.52
C SER A 276 23.61 -9.71 -4.48
N LEU A 277 24.70 -10.28 -3.96
CA LEU A 277 25.67 -11.04 -4.76
C LEU A 277 25.03 -12.25 -5.46
N LEU A 278 25.40 -12.50 -6.71
CA LEU A 278 25.09 -13.72 -7.45
C LEU A 278 26.04 -14.84 -6.98
N TYR A 279 25.59 -15.64 -6.01
CA TYR A 279 26.38 -16.71 -5.41
C TYR A 279 26.54 -17.93 -6.31
N GLY A 280 27.69 -18.60 -6.22
CA GLY A 280 27.99 -19.88 -6.87
C GLY A 280 29.24 -19.84 -7.76
N LEU A 281 29.72 -21.02 -8.15
CA LEU A 281 30.91 -21.18 -9.01
C LEU A 281 30.58 -21.11 -10.51
N ILE A 282 29.39 -21.59 -10.93
CA ILE A 282 28.95 -21.66 -12.34
C ILE A 282 27.43 -21.43 -12.39
N LYS A 283 26.89 -20.86 -13.48
CA LYS A 283 25.45 -20.61 -13.69
C LYS A 283 24.78 -19.88 -12.51
N GLN A 284 25.48 -18.89 -11.94
CA GLN A 284 25.06 -18.17 -10.73
C GLN A 284 23.77 -17.36 -10.93
N GLY A 285 23.50 -16.95 -12.16
CA GLY A 285 22.36 -16.09 -12.45
C GLY A 285 21.99 -16.07 -13.92
N LEU A 286 21.19 -15.08 -14.25
CA LEU A 286 20.69 -14.78 -15.59
C LEU A 286 21.24 -13.42 -16.02
N GLN A 287 21.50 -13.26 -17.31
CA GLN A 287 21.86 -12.00 -17.93
C GLN A 287 20.90 -11.70 -19.08
N CYS A 288 20.43 -10.46 -19.19
CA CYS A 288 19.66 -10.03 -20.35
C CYS A 288 20.60 -9.82 -21.55
N GLU A 289 20.30 -10.45 -22.69
CA GLU A 289 21.13 -10.32 -23.90
C GLU A 289 21.11 -8.91 -24.51
N VAL A 290 20.06 -8.13 -24.24
CA VAL A 290 19.85 -6.81 -24.84
C VAL A 290 20.47 -5.69 -24.00
N CYS A 291 20.21 -5.68 -22.70
CA CYS A 291 20.60 -4.58 -21.81
C CYS A 291 21.62 -4.99 -20.74
N SER A 292 22.14 -6.22 -20.80
CA SER A 292 23.16 -6.76 -19.88
C SER A 292 22.78 -6.74 -18.39
N MET A 293 21.49 -6.69 -18.07
CA MET A 293 20.99 -6.72 -16.70
C MET A 293 21.20 -8.12 -16.10
N ASN A 294 21.80 -8.18 -14.92
CA ASN A 294 22.17 -9.41 -14.23
C ASN A 294 21.21 -9.66 -13.06
N VAL A 295 20.58 -10.83 -13.00
CA VAL A 295 19.60 -11.15 -11.94
C VAL A 295 19.75 -12.59 -11.43
N HIS A 296 19.35 -12.85 -10.19
CA HIS A 296 19.21 -14.23 -9.72
C HIS A 296 18.08 -14.93 -10.47
N LYS A 297 18.17 -16.26 -10.60
CA LYS A 297 17.08 -17.09 -11.13
C LYS A 297 15.75 -16.84 -10.40
N ARG A 298 15.78 -16.73 -9.08
CA ARG A 298 14.61 -16.39 -8.25
C ARG A 298 14.06 -14.97 -8.45
N CYS A 299 14.91 -14.05 -8.89
CA CYS A 299 14.53 -12.65 -9.07
C CYS A 299 13.90 -12.40 -10.43
N GLN A 300 14.10 -13.28 -11.42
CA GLN A 300 13.58 -13.12 -12.79
C GLN A 300 12.10 -12.76 -12.84
N LYS A 301 11.25 -13.48 -12.07
CA LYS A 301 9.80 -13.23 -11.99
C LYS A 301 9.42 -11.87 -11.39
N ASN A 302 10.34 -11.25 -10.65
CA ASN A 302 10.12 -10.02 -9.90
C ASN A 302 10.75 -8.79 -10.57
N VAL A 303 11.29 -8.93 -11.79
CA VAL A 303 11.88 -7.84 -12.58
C VAL A 303 10.79 -7.21 -13.45
N ALA A 304 10.78 -5.88 -13.54
CA ALA A 304 9.84 -5.15 -14.39
C ALA A 304 10.18 -5.32 -15.89
N ASN A 305 9.16 -5.26 -16.75
CA ASN A 305 9.33 -5.34 -18.20
C ASN A 305 9.72 -3.99 -18.81
N ASN A 306 10.92 -3.49 -18.52
CA ASN A 306 11.42 -2.20 -19.02
C ASN A 306 12.81 -2.32 -19.66
N CYS A 307 13.04 -3.41 -20.40
CA CYS A 307 14.33 -3.71 -21.01
C CYS A 307 14.81 -2.58 -21.93
N GLY A 308 16.10 -2.23 -21.81
CA GLY A 308 16.74 -1.19 -22.62
C GLY A 308 16.50 0.25 -22.17
N ILE A 309 15.76 0.46 -21.08
CA ILE A 309 15.40 1.80 -20.59
C ILE A 309 16.25 2.19 -19.39
N ASN A 310 16.77 3.42 -19.42
CA ASN A 310 17.44 4.00 -18.27
C ASN A 310 16.41 4.57 -17.30
N THR A 311 16.12 3.82 -16.23
CA THR A 311 15.15 4.18 -15.19
C THR A 311 15.46 5.50 -14.48
N LYS A 312 16.75 5.85 -14.33
CA LYS A 312 17.16 7.12 -13.72
C LYS A 312 16.78 8.31 -14.61
N MET A 313 17.17 8.25 -15.89
CA MET A 313 16.82 9.29 -16.86
C MET A 313 15.30 9.42 -17.02
N MET A 314 14.58 8.30 -17.04
CA MET A 314 13.12 8.31 -17.09
C MET A 314 12.52 9.04 -15.87
N ALA A 315 13.05 8.79 -14.66
CA ALA A 315 12.57 9.48 -13.46
C ALA A 315 12.88 10.98 -13.48
N GLU A 316 14.04 11.38 -14.00
CA GLU A 316 14.44 12.79 -14.17
C GLU A 316 13.48 13.51 -15.13
N ILE A 317 13.23 12.94 -16.31
CA ILE A 317 12.29 13.49 -17.30
C ILE A 317 10.87 13.61 -16.73
N LEU A 318 10.39 12.59 -16.00
CA LEU A 318 9.05 12.63 -15.39
C LEU A 318 8.96 13.71 -14.31
N ASN A 319 10.02 13.90 -13.53
CA ASN A 319 10.08 14.96 -12.53
C ASN A 319 10.08 16.35 -13.18
N GLU A 320 10.80 16.55 -14.30
CA GLU A 320 10.76 17.79 -15.08
C GLU A 320 9.35 18.09 -15.62
N MET A 321 8.60 17.06 -16.01
CA MET A 321 7.20 17.18 -16.43
C MET A 321 6.21 17.34 -15.25
N GLY A 322 6.70 17.41 -13.99
CA GLY A 322 5.86 17.51 -12.80
C GLY A 322 5.08 16.24 -12.44
N ILE A 323 5.41 15.10 -13.06
CA ILE A 323 4.76 13.80 -12.83
C ILE A 323 5.56 13.04 -11.77
N SER A 324 5.13 13.12 -10.51
CA SER A 324 5.77 12.39 -9.41
C SER A 324 5.04 11.06 -9.09
N PRO A 325 5.77 9.95 -8.85
CA PRO A 325 5.20 8.68 -8.39
C PRO A 325 4.40 8.77 -7.10
N ASP A 326 4.81 9.65 -6.18
CA ASP A 326 4.25 9.77 -4.83
C ASP A 326 3.00 10.66 -4.78
N LYS A 327 2.87 11.56 -5.76
CA LYS A 327 1.76 12.54 -5.84
C LYS A 327 0.76 12.11 -6.90
N ASN A 328 0.15 10.93 -6.77
CA ASN A 328 -1.05 10.64 -7.54
C ASN A 328 -2.24 11.39 -6.89
N PRO A 329 -2.68 12.56 -7.38
CA PRO A 329 -3.76 13.33 -6.76
C PRO A 329 -5.12 12.86 -7.25
N ARG A 330 -5.16 11.82 -8.09
CA ARG A 330 -6.42 11.30 -8.61
C ARG A 330 -6.98 10.33 -7.58
N PRO A 331 -8.17 10.59 -7.02
CA PRO A 331 -8.91 9.53 -6.35
C PRO A 331 -9.02 8.40 -7.37
N ARG A 332 -8.38 7.26 -7.06
CA ARG A 332 -8.82 6.03 -7.74
C ARG A 332 -10.29 5.91 -7.36
N PRO A 333 -11.21 5.58 -8.28
CA PRO A 333 -12.59 5.28 -7.90
C PRO A 333 -12.52 4.31 -6.71
N SER A 334 -13.12 4.71 -5.59
CA SER A 334 -12.96 4.00 -4.33
C SER A 334 -13.38 2.56 -4.55
N LYS A 335 -12.42 1.63 -4.46
CA LYS A 335 -12.69 0.18 -4.54
C LYS A 335 -13.57 -0.31 -3.40
N TYR A 336 -13.81 0.57 -2.43
CA TYR A 336 -14.52 0.30 -1.20
C TYR A 336 -15.92 0.93 -1.20
N LEU A 337 -16.32 1.64 -2.25
CA LEU A 337 -17.72 2.00 -2.49
C LEU A 337 -18.40 0.80 -3.17
N ASN A 338 -19.53 0.35 -2.61
CA ASN A 338 -20.29 -0.76 -3.18
C ASN A 338 -20.76 -0.42 -4.61
N THR A 339 -20.31 -1.18 -5.61
CA THR A 339 -20.75 -1.06 -7.01
C THR A 339 -22.25 -1.35 -7.21
N ALA A 340 -22.92 -1.95 -6.22
CA ALA A 340 -24.33 -2.35 -6.30
C ALA A 340 -25.34 -1.19 -6.33
N LEU A 341 -24.93 0.07 -6.11
CA LEU A 341 -25.84 1.23 -6.09
C LEU A 341 -25.86 2.05 -7.40
N LEU A 342 -24.91 1.85 -8.32
CA LEU A 342 -24.92 2.58 -9.60
C LEU A 342 -25.80 1.94 -10.69
N GLU A 343 -26.19 0.68 -10.54
CA GLU A 343 -27.03 -0.02 -11.52
C GLU A 343 -28.52 0.40 -11.45
N GLY A 344 -28.94 1.12 -10.40
CA GLY A 344 -30.34 1.55 -10.20
C GLY A 344 -30.71 2.94 -10.72
N ALA A 345 -29.77 3.73 -11.25
CA ALA A 345 -30.02 5.12 -11.65
C ALA A 345 -30.34 5.32 -13.16
N ALA A 346 -30.31 4.25 -13.96
CA ALA A 346 -30.46 4.34 -15.42
C ALA A 346 -31.92 4.31 -15.93
N GLU A 347 -32.93 4.10 -15.08
CA GLU A 347 -34.32 3.89 -15.52
C GLU A 347 -35.30 5.05 -15.23
N LEU A 348 -34.83 6.31 -15.12
CA LEU A 348 -35.73 7.46 -14.89
C LEU A 348 -35.56 8.65 -15.85
N VAL A 349 -34.99 8.44 -17.05
CA VAL A 349 -34.85 9.52 -18.06
C VAL A 349 -35.33 9.08 -19.45
N SER A 350 -36.54 8.52 -19.55
CA SER A 350 -37.15 8.21 -20.87
C SER A 350 -38.58 8.75 -21.07
N SER A 351 -39.07 9.66 -20.22
CA SER A 351 -40.42 10.20 -20.40
C SER A 351 -40.54 11.67 -20.01
N ALA A 352 -39.92 12.56 -20.79
CA ALA A 352 -40.34 13.96 -20.92
C ALA A 352 -39.56 14.64 -22.04
N ASP A 353 -40.08 14.59 -23.27
CA ASP A 353 -39.97 15.74 -24.17
C ASP A 353 -41.10 15.68 -25.20
N SER A 354 -42.13 16.49 -24.96
CA SER A 354 -43.17 16.82 -25.91
C SER A 354 -43.47 18.30 -25.77
N ASP A 355 -43.43 18.97 -26.91
CA ASP A 355 -43.93 20.33 -27.18
C ASP A 355 -43.07 21.51 -26.69
N CYS A 356 -42.36 22.14 -27.63
CA CYS A 356 -42.46 23.59 -27.84
C CYS A 356 -42.10 23.95 -29.29
N LYS A 357 -43.11 24.49 -29.98
CA LYS A 357 -43.09 25.11 -31.30
C LYS A 357 -42.11 26.28 -31.38
N GLU A 358 -41.48 26.44 -32.55
CA GLU A 358 -40.98 27.74 -33.01
C GLU A 358 -41.62 28.11 -34.35
N HIS A 359 -41.98 29.38 -34.47
CA HIS A 359 -42.69 29.99 -35.58
C HIS A 359 -41.86 30.01 -36.87
N GLY A 360 -42.55 29.82 -37.99
CA GLY A 360 -41.94 29.77 -39.31
C GLY A 360 -41.74 31.12 -39.98
N ASP A 361 -40.97 31.08 -41.06
CA ASP A 361 -41.10 32.01 -42.17
C ASP A 361 -40.98 31.23 -43.49
N LYS A 362 -41.81 31.59 -44.46
CA LYS A 362 -41.95 30.95 -45.78
C LYS A 362 -41.19 31.78 -46.80
N HIS A 363 -40.48 31.14 -47.73
CA HIS A 363 -40.58 31.53 -49.13
C HIS A 363 -40.14 30.41 -50.09
N ASP A 364 -40.85 30.39 -51.21
CA ASP A 364 -40.93 29.43 -52.31
C ASP A 364 -39.62 29.20 -53.10
N ASP A 365 -39.45 28.02 -53.72
CA ASP A 365 -39.61 27.85 -55.18
C ASP A 365 -39.43 26.37 -55.60
N LYS A 366 -40.06 26.05 -56.72
CA LYS A 366 -40.34 24.78 -57.38
C LYS A 366 -39.10 24.08 -57.96
N GLY A 367 -39.24 22.77 -58.19
CA GLY A 367 -38.69 22.18 -59.42
C GLY A 367 -38.11 20.78 -59.33
N THR A 368 -38.90 19.80 -59.79
CA THR A 368 -38.50 18.74 -60.74
C THR A 368 -37.40 17.72 -60.38
N LEU A 369 -37.84 16.47 -60.17
CA LEU A 369 -37.17 15.20 -60.57
C LEU A 369 -36.79 15.23 -62.09
N PRO A 370 -35.96 14.32 -62.68
CA PRO A 370 -35.81 12.89 -62.33
C PRO A 370 -34.36 12.35 -62.58
N PRO A 371 -34.09 11.08 -62.99
CA PRO A 371 -33.33 10.13 -62.17
C PRO A 371 -32.08 9.56 -62.88
N THR A 372 -31.53 8.47 -62.33
CA THR A 372 -30.65 7.46 -62.99
C THR A 372 -29.15 7.77 -63.02
N HIS A 373 -28.20 6.83 -63.10
CA HIS A 373 -28.17 5.38 -63.31
C HIS A 373 -26.81 4.88 -62.73
N TYR A 374 -26.78 3.66 -62.17
CA TYR A 374 -25.70 2.66 -62.19
C TYR A 374 -24.25 3.09 -62.47
N CYS A 375 -23.33 2.85 -61.52
CA CYS A 375 -22.44 1.68 -61.50
C CYS A 375 -21.61 1.65 -60.21
#